data_AF-A0A8B0SEL3-F1
#
_entry.id   AF-A0A8B0SEL3-F1
#
_cell.length_a   1.000
_cell.length_b   1.000
_cell.length_c   1.000
_cell.angle_alpha   90.00
_cell.angle_beta   90.00
_cell.angle_gamma   90.00
#
_symmetry.space_group_name_H-M   'P 1'
#
loop_
_entity.id
_entity.type
_entity.pdbx_description
1 polymer ?
#
loop_
_entity_poly.entity_id
_entity_poly.type
_entity_poly.pdbx_seq_one_letter_code
_entity_poly.pdbx_strand_id
1 'polypeptide(L)'
;MINNKVFVVCAPDYSENSGGSICVHHLADILASLGYTTYIAPLLTEINILSLKKFKSAVMHTFYLHLYKLKKVTSFPANKAKIISVLDAKSLAQKGAIFIYTDTVLGNPYQAKKIVRWLLHYPMFFHKQVCWSQGEIIIRFNDNIPKQNLSGIIFLDQLLKIVKYPIDLYLSKISKDRLGSAHLIRKGVGKDFIHPPNSICIDGLSHHEIATILGKVQYFYSYDLYTAYSSLAAISGCVSIVVPDKNVSILDWYPSIEDRYGISYGTENIKWAIETQSLVLEKLKKNEETNIDNTKLFIASLNNLENF
;
A
#
# COMPACT_ATOMS: atom_id res chain seq x y z
N MET A 1 -18.92 24.33 7.58
CA MET A 1 -19.83 23.16 7.69
C MET A 1 -19.06 22.05 8.38
N ILE A 2 -19.53 21.59 9.55
CA ILE A 2 -18.93 20.44 10.23
C ILE A 2 -19.28 19.21 9.40
N ASN A 3 -18.27 18.54 8.85
CA ASN A 3 -18.48 17.35 8.04
C ASN A 3 -18.90 16.19 8.96
N ASN A 4 -20.15 15.74 8.84
CA ASN A 4 -20.73 14.71 9.71
C ASN A 4 -20.26 13.27 9.40
N LYS A 5 -19.45 13.07 8.35
CA LYS A 5 -18.95 11.74 7.99
C LYS A 5 -17.87 11.28 8.98
N VAL A 6 -18.08 10.08 9.52
CA VAL A 6 -17.13 9.37 10.39
C VAL A 6 -16.47 8.26 9.60
N PHE A 7 -15.14 8.26 9.54
CA PHE A 7 -14.35 7.24 8.85
C PHE A 7 -13.66 6.32 9.86
N VAL A 8 -13.67 5.02 9.57
CA VAL A 8 -12.89 4.01 10.27
C VAL A 8 -11.99 3.32 9.26
N VAL A 9 -10.69 3.61 9.32
CA VAL A 9 -9.68 2.98 8.46
C VAL A 9 -9.15 1.74 9.16
N CYS A 10 -9.37 0.57 8.56
CA CYS A 10 -8.90 -0.69 9.12
C CYS A 10 -7.47 -0.99 8.64
N ALA A 11 -6.54 -1.08 9.59
CA ALA A 11 -5.12 -1.17 9.29
C ALA A 11 -4.43 -2.30 10.07
N PRO A 12 -3.36 -2.90 9.52
CA PRO A 12 -2.39 -3.64 10.32
C PRO A 12 -1.59 -2.68 11.20
N ASP A 13 -0.75 -3.19 12.10
CA ASP A 13 0.19 -2.36 12.85
C ASP A 13 1.08 -1.55 11.90
N TYR A 14 1.38 -0.30 12.28
CA TYR A 14 2.22 0.56 11.46
C TYR A 14 3.62 -0.02 11.31
N SER A 15 4.07 -0.14 10.08
CA SER A 15 5.42 -0.56 9.75
C SER A 15 5.95 0.30 8.61
N GLU A 16 7.06 0.99 8.87
CA GLU A 16 7.78 1.75 7.85
C GLU A 16 8.34 0.87 6.73
N ASN A 17 8.48 -0.44 6.95
CA ASN A 17 8.98 -1.39 5.94
C ASN A 17 7.85 -1.99 5.09
N SER A 18 6.60 -1.56 5.28
CA SER A 18 5.44 -2.04 4.54
C SER A 18 4.71 -0.89 3.85
N GLY A 19 4.88 -0.78 2.53
CA GLY A 19 4.19 0.24 1.73
C GLY A 19 2.68 0.25 1.92
N GLY A 20 2.04 -0.93 2.00
CA GLY A 20 0.61 -1.03 2.27
C GLY A 20 0.21 -0.48 3.65
N SER A 21 1.00 -0.76 4.70
CA SER A 21 0.77 -0.19 6.03
C SER A 21 0.90 1.33 6.00
N ILE A 22 2.00 1.85 5.42
CA ILE A 22 2.23 3.28 5.26
C ILE A 22 1.03 3.97 4.60
N CYS A 23 0.61 3.51 3.42
CA CYS A 23 -0.45 4.17 2.66
C CYS A 23 -1.78 4.24 3.42
N VAL A 24 -2.13 3.18 4.15
CA VAL A 24 -3.36 3.10 4.94
C VAL A 24 -3.34 4.06 6.14
N HIS A 25 -2.23 4.10 6.88
CA HIS A 25 -2.10 5.03 8.00
C HIS A 25 -2.06 6.49 7.53
N HIS A 26 -1.41 6.77 6.40
CA HIS A 26 -1.39 8.11 5.80
C HIS A 26 -2.77 8.55 5.30
N LEU A 27 -3.57 7.66 4.71
CA LEU A 27 -4.96 7.98 4.36
C LEU A 27 -5.76 8.43 5.60
N ALA A 28 -5.65 7.69 6.71
CA ALA A 28 -6.32 8.05 7.96
C ALA A 28 -5.87 9.43 8.47
N ASP A 29 -4.58 9.73 8.42
CA ASP A 29 -4.02 11.02 8.82
C ASP A 29 -4.52 12.18 7.94
N ILE A 30 -4.59 11.97 6.63
CA ILE A 30 -5.08 12.98 5.68
C ILE A 30 -6.58 13.25 5.91
N LEU A 31 -7.40 12.20 6.07
CA LEU A 31 -8.83 12.35 6.38
C LEU A 31 -9.04 13.14 7.68
N ALA A 32 -8.28 12.82 8.73
CA ALA A 32 -8.30 13.56 9.99
C ALA A 32 -7.85 15.02 9.80
N SER A 33 -6.77 15.24 9.04
CA SER A 33 -6.25 16.57 8.73
C SER A 33 -7.22 17.45 7.94
N LEU A 34 -8.06 16.84 7.09
CA LEU A 34 -9.13 17.51 6.36
C LEU A 34 -10.36 17.82 7.23
N GLY A 35 -10.33 17.48 8.52
CA GLY A 35 -11.37 17.78 9.50
C GLY A 35 -12.45 16.71 9.65
N TYR A 36 -12.29 15.53 9.04
CA TYR A 36 -13.23 14.43 9.25
C TYR A 36 -12.93 13.69 10.55
N THR A 37 -13.99 13.28 11.26
CA THR A 37 -13.83 12.40 12.41
C THR A 37 -13.32 11.05 11.92
N THR A 38 -12.04 10.77 12.16
CA THR A 38 -11.35 9.61 11.60
C THR A 38 -10.72 8.76 12.69
N TYR A 39 -10.93 7.45 12.57
CA TYR A 39 -10.39 6.45 13.47
C TYR A 39 -9.56 5.42 12.74
N ILE A 40 -8.59 4.82 13.44
CA ILE A 40 -7.85 3.65 12.97
C ILE A 40 -8.25 2.45 13.84
N ALA A 41 -8.74 1.40 13.19
CA ALA A 41 -9.16 0.17 13.84
C ALA A 41 -8.27 -1.02 13.41
N PRO A 42 -8.09 -2.04 14.27
CA PRO A 42 -7.30 -3.22 13.90
C PRO A 42 -7.90 -4.00 12.71
N LEU A 43 -7.04 -4.54 11.88
CA LEU A 43 -7.41 -5.52 10.86
C LEU A 43 -7.95 -6.82 11.52
N LEU A 44 -9.15 -7.24 11.13
CA LEU A 44 -9.71 -8.53 11.52
C LEU A 44 -9.61 -9.48 10.33
N THR A 45 -8.80 -10.53 10.45
CA THR A 45 -8.71 -11.61 9.46
C THR A 45 -9.44 -12.84 9.96
N GLU A 46 -9.97 -13.68 9.06
CA GLU A 46 -10.61 -14.95 9.42
C GLU A 46 -9.67 -15.86 10.23
N ILE A 47 -8.36 -15.83 9.92
CA ILE A 47 -7.33 -16.56 10.66
C ILE A 47 -7.27 -16.10 12.11
N ASN A 48 -7.34 -14.80 12.38
CA ASN A 48 -7.38 -14.29 13.75
C ASN A 48 -8.66 -14.73 14.47
N ILE A 49 -9.79 -14.87 13.76
CA ILE A 49 -11.06 -15.30 14.37
C ILE A 49 -11.06 -16.81 14.65
N LEU A 50 -10.54 -17.62 13.73
CA LEU A 50 -10.46 -19.07 13.84
C LEU A 50 -9.35 -19.53 14.80
N SER A 51 -8.24 -18.79 14.89
CA SER A 51 -7.17 -19.06 15.86
C SER A 51 -7.63 -18.88 17.32
N LEU A 52 -8.60 -17.97 17.58
CA LEU A 52 -9.25 -17.83 18.89
C LEU A 52 -9.83 -19.18 19.33
N LYS A 53 -10.40 -19.99 18.43
CA LYS A 53 -11.03 -21.28 18.75
C LYS A 53 -10.05 -22.41 19.13
N LYS A 54 -8.72 -22.19 19.09
CA LYS A 54 -7.70 -23.23 19.39
C LYS A 54 -7.48 -23.48 20.89
N PHE A 55 -8.07 -22.67 21.78
CA PHE A 55 -7.90 -22.86 23.22
C PHE A 55 -8.79 -23.99 23.76
N LYS A 56 -8.18 -25.03 24.33
CA LYS A 56 -8.88 -26.16 24.97
C LYS A 56 -9.62 -25.78 26.26
N SER A 57 -9.21 -24.69 26.92
CA SER A 57 -9.86 -24.19 28.15
C SER A 57 -10.83 -23.05 27.83
N ALA A 58 -12.10 -23.22 28.17
CA ALA A 58 -13.15 -22.23 27.97
C ALA A 58 -12.88 -20.90 28.70
N VAL A 59 -12.23 -20.95 29.87
CA VAL A 59 -11.87 -19.76 30.65
C VAL A 59 -10.76 -18.97 29.95
N MET A 60 -9.68 -19.65 29.53
CA MET A 60 -8.60 -19.00 28.78
C MET A 60 -9.09 -18.46 27.44
N HIS A 61 -9.98 -19.19 26.77
CA HIS A 61 -10.65 -18.72 25.56
C HIS A 61 -11.45 -17.44 25.81
N THR A 62 -12.25 -17.40 26.87
CA THR A 62 -13.08 -16.23 27.21
C THR A 62 -12.21 -15.02 27.58
N PHE A 63 -11.15 -15.22 28.34
CA PHE A 63 -10.19 -14.17 28.69
C PHE A 63 -9.44 -13.65 27.46
N TYR A 64 -8.99 -14.55 26.58
CA TYR A 64 -8.32 -14.16 25.33
C TYR A 64 -9.26 -13.40 24.38
N LEU A 65 -10.53 -13.82 24.26
CA LEU A 65 -11.55 -13.07 23.52
C LEU A 65 -11.78 -11.67 24.11
N HIS A 66 -11.76 -11.54 25.43
CA HIS A 66 -11.87 -10.25 26.10
C HIS A 66 -10.69 -9.34 25.74
N LEU A 67 -9.45 -9.83 25.85
CA LEU A 67 -8.26 -9.07 25.45
C LEU A 67 -8.26 -8.72 23.97
N TYR A 68 -8.70 -9.64 23.10
CA TYR A 68 -8.79 -9.39 21.66
C TYR A 68 -9.75 -8.24 21.33
N LYS A 69 -10.88 -8.11 22.06
CA LYS A 69 -11.81 -6.99 21.90
C LYS A 69 -11.16 -5.64 22.25
N LEU A 70 -10.19 -5.66 23.15
CA LEU A 70 -9.43 -4.49 23.59
C LEU A 70 -8.18 -4.24 22.73
N LYS A 71 -7.86 -5.13 21.78
CA LYS A 71 -6.71 -4.96 20.87
C LYS A 71 -6.82 -3.62 20.15
N LYS A 72 -5.71 -2.91 20.13
CA LYS A 72 -5.50 -1.68 19.37
C LYS A 72 -4.37 -1.90 18.39
N VAL A 73 -4.37 -1.10 17.33
CA VAL A 73 -3.30 -1.06 16.34
C VAL A 73 -2.25 -0.02 16.76
N THR A 74 -1.00 -0.17 16.32
CA THR A 74 -0.01 0.90 16.45
C THR A 74 -0.01 1.79 15.21
N SER A 75 0.25 3.09 15.38
CA SER A 75 0.39 4.06 14.29
C SER A 75 1.67 4.87 14.45
N PHE A 76 2.07 5.61 13.42
CA PHE A 76 3.15 6.59 13.57
C PHE A 76 2.73 7.74 14.51
N PRO A 77 3.64 8.29 15.32
CA PRO A 77 3.29 9.22 16.41
C PRO A 77 2.56 10.50 15.99
N ALA A 78 2.84 11.02 14.79
CA ALA A 78 2.26 12.26 14.29
C ALA A 78 0.84 12.09 13.69
N ASN A 79 0.30 10.88 13.67
CA ASN A 79 -0.99 10.61 13.03
C ASN A 79 -2.14 11.27 13.80
N LYS A 80 -2.98 12.04 13.10
CA LYS A 80 -4.10 12.79 13.69
C LYS A 80 -5.36 11.94 13.88
N ALA A 81 -5.46 10.77 13.27
CA ALA A 81 -6.58 9.86 13.46
C ALA A 81 -6.51 9.16 14.83
N LYS A 82 -7.68 8.94 15.44
CA LYS A 82 -7.75 8.31 16.77
C LYS A 82 -7.69 6.79 16.66
N ILE A 83 -6.78 6.16 17.40
CA ILE A 83 -6.70 4.69 17.47
C ILE A 83 -7.80 4.17 18.40
N ILE A 84 -8.57 3.19 17.93
CA ILE A 84 -9.69 2.59 18.68
C ILE A 84 -9.56 1.08 18.82
N SER A 85 -10.28 0.53 19.78
CA SER A 85 -10.34 -0.93 19.98
C SER A 85 -11.28 -1.60 18.97
N VAL A 86 -11.21 -2.93 18.90
CA VAL A 86 -12.16 -3.74 18.12
C VAL A 86 -13.61 -3.52 18.60
N LEU A 87 -13.82 -3.35 19.91
CA LEU A 87 -15.15 -3.10 20.47
C LEU A 87 -15.73 -1.76 20.02
N ASP A 88 -14.92 -0.70 20.09
CA ASP A 88 -15.32 0.65 19.67
C ASP A 88 -15.63 0.69 18.16
N ALA A 89 -14.82 0.00 17.35
CA ALA A 89 -15.04 -0.12 15.92
C ALA A 89 -16.39 -0.81 15.62
N LYS A 90 -16.75 -1.89 16.34
CA LYS A 90 -18.08 -2.52 16.21
C LYS A 90 -19.22 -1.56 16.56
N SER A 91 -19.06 -0.73 17.58
CA SER A 91 -20.05 0.30 17.94
C SER A 91 -20.21 1.34 16.82
N LEU A 92 -19.11 1.81 16.23
CA LEU A 92 -19.13 2.76 15.11
C LEU A 92 -19.73 2.16 13.84
N ALA A 93 -19.49 0.88 13.58
CA ALA A 93 -20.10 0.16 12.45
C ALA A 93 -21.64 0.18 12.53
N GLN A 94 -22.19 -0.04 13.73
CA GLN A 94 -23.64 0.02 13.98
C GLN A 94 -24.21 1.44 13.82
N LYS A 95 -23.44 2.46 14.20
CA LYS A 95 -23.77 3.87 14.05
C LYS A 95 -23.64 4.40 12.61
N GLY A 96 -23.24 3.54 11.66
CA GLY A 96 -23.18 3.90 10.24
C GLY A 96 -21.91 4.67 9.84
N ALA A 97 -20.82 4.52 10.59
CA ALA A 97 -19.52 5.01 10.13
C ALA A 97 -19.09 4.31 8.83
N ILE A 98 -18.29 5.00 8.02
CA ILE A 98 -17.75 4.48 6.76
C ILE A 98 -16.48 3.70 7.06
N PHE A 99 -16.50 2.40 6.78
CA PHE A 99 -15.36 1.52 6.98
C PHE A 99 -14.52 1.43 5.71
N ILE A 100 -13.22 1.67 5.83
CA ILE A 100 -12.26 1.50 4.74
C ILE A 100 -11.46 0.23 4.99
N TYR A 101 -11.63 -0.76 4.11
CA TYR A 101 -10.86 -2.01 4.10
C TYR A 101 -9.87 -2.04 2.94
N THR A 102 -8.71 -2.65 3.13
CA THR A 102 -7.84 -3.01 2.00
C THR A 102 -8.22 -4.36 1.40
N ASP A 103 -7.65 -4.68 0.24
CA ASP A 103 -7.78 -5.98 -0.45
C ASP A 103 -7.29 -7.19 0.38
N THR A 104 -6.55 -6.95 1.46
CA THR A 104 -6.12 -8.01 2.40
C THR A 104 -7.22 -8.48 3.36
N VAL A 105 -8.31 -7.73 3.50
CA VAL A 105 -9.44 -8.07 4.38
C VAL A 105 -10.47 -8.89 3.60
N LEU A 106 -10.84 -10.06 4.14
CA LEU A 106 -11.94 -10.86 3.60
C LEU A 106 -13.28 -10.39 4.18
N GLY A 107 -14.26 -10.15 3.30
CA GLY A 107 -15.62 -9.83 3.70
C GLY A 107 -15.74 -8.52 4.49
N ASN A 108 -16.76 -8.47 5.35
CA ASN A 108 -17.10 -7.33 6.21
C ASN A 108 -17.01 -7.73 7.68
N PRO A 109 -15.80 -7.83 8.25
CA PRO A 109 -15.61 -8.43 9.57
C PRO A 109 -16.19 -7.60 10.72
N TYR A 110 -16.41 -6.30 10.51
CA TYR A 110 -17.08 -5.43 11.49
C TYR A 110 -18.59 -5.30 11.27
N GLN A 111 -19.15 -5.94 10.24
CA GLN A 111 -20.57 -5.85 9.89
C GLN A 111 -21.03 -4.40 9.67
N ALA A 112 -20.15 -3.57 9.10
CA ALA A 112 -20.44 -2.18 8.79
C ALA A 112 -21.46 -2.07 7.65
N LYS A 113 -22.34 -1.06 7.71
CA LYS A 113 -23.33 -0.80 6.65
C LYS A 113 -22.75 -0.08 5.44
N LYS A 114 -21.69 0.70 5.64
CA LYS A 114 -21.04 1.52 4.62
C LYS A 114 -19.58 1.12 4.51
N ILE A 115 -19.21 0.56 3.37
CA ILE A 115 -17.89 -0.03 3.16
C ILE A 115 -17.29 0.55 1.89
N VAL A 116 -16.06 1.02 2.02
CA VAL A 116 -15.17 1.31 0.92
C VAL A 116 -14.04 0.29 0.96
N ARG A 117 -13.89 -0.49 -0.10
CA ARG A 117 -12.77 -1.40 -0.28
C ARG A 117 -11.75 -0.78 -1.21
N TRP A 118 -10.59 -0.47 -0.64
CA TRP A 118 -9.48 0.12 -1.33
C TRP A 118 -8.52 -0.97 -1.81
N LEU A 119 -8.48 -1.19 -3.12
CA LEU A 119 -7.62 -2.19 -3.73
C LEU A 119 -6.21 -1.61 -3.89
N LEU A 120 -5.28 -2.09 -3.07
CA LEU A 120 -3.84 -1.76 -3.19
C LEU A 120 -3.11 -2.70 -4.15
N HIS A 121 -3.69 -3.87 -4.42
CA HIS A 121 -3.18 -4.85 -5.37
C HIS A 121 -4.32 -5.48 -6.19
N TYR A 122 -3.95 -6.27 -7.20
CA TYR A 122 -4.87 -7.12 -7.94
C TYR A 122 -5.69 -8.01 -6.97
N PRO A 123 -7.02 -8.08 -7.15
CA PRO A 123 -7.85 -9.01 -6.40
C PRO A 123 -7.35 -10.45 -6.57
N MET A 124 -7.62 -11.28 -5.56
CA MET A 124 -7.17 -12.66 -5.44
C MET A 124 -5.66 -12.89 -5.23
N PHE A 125 -4.84 -11.83 -5.22
CA PHE A 125 -3.40 -12.00 -5.06
C PHE A 125 -3.02 -12.56 -3.67
N PHE A 126 -3.59 -11.98 -2.61
CA PHE A 126 -3.30 -12.40 -1.23
C PHE A 126 -4.12 -13.60 -0.78
N HIS A 127 -5.38 -13.64 -1.21
CA HIS A 127 -6.33 -14.71 -0.92
C HIS A 127 -6.76 -15.26 -2.26
N LYS A 128 -6.67 -16.56 -2.53
CA LYS A 128 -7.11 -17.15 -3.82
C LYS A 128 -8.63 -17.00 -4.08
N GLN A 129 -9.32 -16.18 -3.30
CA GLN A 129 -10.74 -15.90 -3.32
C GLN A 129 -10.99 -14.42 -3.01
N VAL A 130 -12.12 -13.92 -3.50
CA VAL A 130 -12.62 -12.58 -3.23
C VAL A 130 -13.96 -12.69 -2.53
N CYS A 131 -14.11 -12.02 -1.39
CA CYS A 131 -15.35 -11.99 -0.62
C CYS A 131 -15.79 -10.54 -0.44
N TRP A 132 -16.55 -10.02 -1.42
CA TRP A 132 -17.11 -8.66 -1.40
C TRP A 132 -18.62 -8.72 -1.20
N SER A 133 -19.14 -7.83 -0.38
CA SER A 133 -20.57 -7.75 -0.07
C SER A 133 -21.30 -6.89 -1.11
N GLN A 134 -22.60 -7.13 -1.27
CA GLN A 134 -23.45 -6.24 -2.06
C GLN A 134 -23.49 -4.83 -1.45
N GLY A 135 -23.45 -3.81 -2.30
CA GLY A 135 -23.42 -2.40 -1.90
C GLY A 135 -22.05 -1.88 -1.48
N GLU A 136 -21.00 -2.69 -1.55
CA GLU A 136 -19.64 -2.21 -1.32
C GLU A 136 -19.18 -1.28 -2.44
N ILE A 137 -18.53 -0.20 -2.04
CA ILE A 137 -17.83 0.69 -2.94
C ILE A 137 -16.40 0.19 -3.09
N ILE A 138 -15.93 0.06 -4.32
CA ILE A 138 -14.55 -0.30 -4.62
C ILE A 138 -13.82 0.91 -5.18
N ILE A 139 -12.66 1.22 -4.62
CA ILE A 139 -11.75 2.23 -5.16
C ILE A 139 -10.38 1.62 -5.37
N ARG A 140 -9.73 1.99 -6.48
CA ARG A 140 -8.44 1.41 -6.88
C ARG A 140 -7.31 2.37 -6.53
N PHE A 141 -6.15 1.80 -6.18
CA PHE A 141 -4.94 2.58 -5.96
C PHE A 141 -4.36 3.16 -7.25
N ASN A 142 -4.35 2.37 -8.33
CA ASN A 142 -3.85 2.76 -9.64
C ASN A 142 -4.62 2.05 -10.77
N ASP A 143 -4.36 2.44 -12.01
CA ASP A 143 -5.03 1.88 -13.18
C ASP A 143 -4.60 0.46 -13.53
N ASN A 144 -3.46 0.01 -13.02
CA ASN A 144 -2.98 -1.35 -13.26
C ASN A 144 -3.92 -2.39 -12.64
N ILE A 145 -4.69 -2.03 -11.61
CA ILE A 145 -5.70 -2.90 -11.02
C ILE A 145 -6.96 -2.85 -11.89
N PRO A 146 -7.44 -3.96 -12.48
CA PRO A 146 -8.56 -3.93 -13.41
C PRO A 146 -9.86 -3.78 -12.65
N LYS A 147 -10.83 -3.12 -13.29
CA LYS A 147 -12.22 -3.17 -12.82
C LYS A 147 -12.75 -4.58 -13.06
N GLN A 148 -13.44 -5.12 -12.07
CA GLN A 148 -14.17 -6.39 -12.22
C GLN A 148 -15.64 -6.09 -12.42
N ASN A 149 -16.27 -6.76 -13.39
CA ASN A 149 -17.71 -6.62 -13.59
C ASN A 149 -18.44 -7.61 -12.67
N LEU A 150 -18.75 -7.17 -11.46
CA LEU A 150 -19.48 -7.96 -10.47
C LEU A 150 -20.79 -7.24 -10.11
N SER A 151 -21.89 -7.98 -10.19
CA SER A 151 -23.22 -7.45 -9.88
C SER A 151 -23.31 -7.00 -8.42
N GLY A 152 -23.94 -5.85 -8.19
CA GLY A 152 -24.19 -5.32 -6.85
C GLY A 152 -23.01 -4.61 -6.20
N ILE A 153 -21.94 -4.32 -6.94
CA ILE A 153 -20.75 -3.61 -6.44
C ILE A 153 -20.56 -2.31 -7.24
N ILE A 154 -20.12 -1.24 -6.57
CA ILE A 154 -19.93 0.07 -7.20
C ILE A 154 -18.44 0.36 -7.32
N PHE A 155 -17.91 0.34 -8.54
CA PHE A 155 -16.55 0.82 -8.79
C PHE A 155 -16.54 2.33 -8.95
N LEU A 156 -15.71 3.00 -8.18
CA LEU A 156 -15.41 4.40 -8.41
C LEU A 156 -14.46 4.54 -9.60
N ASP A 157 -14.72 5.55 -10.44
CA ASP A 157 -13.89 5.83 -11.61
C ASP A 157 -12.55 6.45 -11.21
N GLN A 158 -12.56 7.36 -10.23
CA GLN A 158 -11.36 8.00 -9.72
C GLN A 158 -10.51 7.04 -8.89
N LEU A 159 -9.20 7.28 -8.90
CA LEU A 159 -8.22 6.54 -8.14
C LEU A 159 -7.99 7.17 -6.78
N LEU A 160 -7.64 6.34 -5.79
CA LEU A 160 -7.11 6.80 -4.51
C LEU A 160 -5.65 6.37 -4.39
N LYS A 161 -4.75 7.19 -4.93
CA LYS A 161 -3.31 7.00 -4.82
C LYS A 161 -2.79 7.82 -3.64
N ILE A 162 -2.41 7.13 -2.57
CA ILE A 162 -1.77 7.73 -1.39
C ILE A 162 -0.40 7.11 -1.24
N VAL A 163 0.66 7.91 -1.29
CA VAL A 163 2.04 7.41 -1.19
C VAL A 163 2.85 8.19 -0.18
N LYS A 164 3.80 7.53 0.46
CA LYS A 164 4.84 8.19 1.26
C LYS A 164 6.14 7.43 1.06
N TYR A 165 7.20 8.15 0.71
CA TYR A 165 8.52 7.62 0.44
C TYR A 165 9.53 8.15 1.46
N PRO A 166 10.48 7.33 1.93
CA PRO A 166 11.56 7.78 2.80
C PRO A 166 12.67 8.45 1.99
N ILE A 167 12.34 9.51 1.22
CA ILE A 167 13.25 10.15 0.26
C ILE A 167 14.56 10.59 0.92
N ASP A 168 14.48 11.33 2.03
CA ASP A 168 15.65 11.90 2.72
C ASP A 168 16.62 10.81 3.18
N LEU A 169 16.10 9.68 3.65
CA LEU A 169 16.91 8.54 4.05
C LEU A 169 17.74 8.02 2.87
N TYR A 170 17.14 7.87 1.69
CA TYR A 170 17.81 7.32 0.50
C TYR A 170 18.82 8.30 -0.11
N LEU A 171 18.53 9.60 -0.07
CA LEU A 171 19.46 10.64 -0.52
C LEU A 171 20.66 10.80 0.43
N SER A 172 20.47 10.59 1.73
CA SER A 172 21.53 10.77 2.75
C SER A 172 22.66 9.73 2.69
N LYS A 173 22.48 8.64 1.92
CA LYS A 173 23.40 7.48 1.90
C LYS A 173 24.21 7.35 0.60
N ILE A 174 24.06 8.29 -0.33
CA ILE A 174 24.71 8.22 -1.65
C ILE A 174 26.24 8.35 -1.50
N SER A 175 26.97 7.34 -1.97
CA SER A 175 28.42 7.32 -2.05
C SER A 175 28.90 7.85 -3.40
N LYS A 176 30.10 8.46 -3.44
CA LYS A 176 30.78 8.81 -4.71
C LYS A 176 31.31 7.56 -5.42
N ASP A 177 31.88 6.64 -4.65
CA ASP A 177 32.41 5.38 -5.16
C ASP A 177 31.30 4.33 -5.08
N ARG A 178 30.87 3.85 -6.24
CA ARG A 178 29.73 2.93 -6.37
C ARG A 178 30.13 1.72 -7.19
N LEU A 179 30.00 0.53 -6.61
CA LEU A 179 30.49 -0.72 -7.20
C LEU A 179 29.53 -1.87 -6.91
N GLY A 180 29.46 -2.81 -7.85
CA GLY A 180 28.61 -4.00 -7.72
C GLY A 180 27.13 -3.72 -7.95
N SER A 181 26.30 -4.63 -7.47
CA SER A 181 24.85 -4.59 -7.70
C SER A 181 24.06 -5.07 -6.48
N ALA A 182 22.78 -4.69 -6.43
CA ALA A 182 21.80 -5.24 -5.51
C ALA A 182 20.58 -5.76 -6.30
N HIS A 183 19.79 -6.64 -5.69
CA HIS A 183 18.58 -7.16 -6.31
C HIS A 183 17.44 -7.41 -5.33
N LEU A 184 16.22 -7.45 -5.86
CA LEU A 184 14.98 -7.65 -5.12
C LEU A 184 14.08 -8.64 -5.86
N ILE A 185 13.65 -9.73 -5.21
CA ILE A 185 12.80 -10.76 -5.82
C ILE A 185 11.32 -10.47 -5.55
N ARG A 186 10.90 -10.40 -4.28
CA ARG A 186 9.51 -10.25 -3.83
C ARG A 186 8.48 -11.04 -4.66
N LYS A 187 7.74 -10.35 -5.54
CA LYS A 187 6.64 -10.90 -6.34
C LYS A 187 7.11 -11.53 -7.65
N GLY A 188 8.39 -11.41 -7.99
CA GLY A 188 9.00 -11.96 -9.21
C GLY A 188 9.50 -13.39 -9.07
N VAL A 189 8.87 -14.22 -8.23
CA VAL A 189 9.25 -15.62 -8.04
C VAL A 189 9.08 -16.38 -9.37
N GLY A 190 10.09 -17.15 -9.76
CA GLY A 190 10.07 -17.97 -10.97
C GLY A 190 10.57 -17.27 -12.24
N LYS A 191 11.07 -16.03 -12.15
CA LYS A 191 11.79 -15.39 -13.26
C LYS A 191 13.22 -15.89 -13.36
N ASP A 192 13.74 -15.88 -14.59
CA ASP A 192 15.15 -16.12 -14.84
C ASP A 192 15.99 -14.97 -14.25
N PHE A 193 17.00 -15.31 -13.46
CA PHE A 193 17.85 -14.33 -12.83
C PHE A 193 18.92 -13.82 -13.81
N ILE A 194 18.96 -12.50 -13.98
CA ILE A 194 19.90 -11.80 -14.86
C ILE A 194 20.91 -10.93 -14.09
N HIS A 195 20.76 -10.84 -12.76
CA HIS A 195 21.71 -10.11 -11.94
C HIS A 195 23.07 -10.82 -11.87
N PRO A 196 24.17 -10.10 -11.61
CA PRO A 196 25.46 -10.71 -11.32
C PRO A 196 25.44 -11.60 -10.06
N PRO A 197 26.19 -12.72 -10.00
CA PRO A 197 26.17 -13.65 -8.86
C PRO A 197 26.51 -13.03 -7.49
N ASN A 198 27.30 -11.96 -7.48
CA ASN A 198 27.69 -11.23 -6.27
C ASN A 198 26.72 -10.09 -5.91
N SER A 199 25.53 -10.06 -6.51
CA SER A 199 24.50 -9.07 -6.24
C SER A 199 23.92 -9.24 -4.83
N ILE A 200 23.78 -8.15 -4.09
CA ILE A 200 23.26 -8.16 -2.71
C ILE A 200 21.73 -8.25 -2.75
N CYS A 201 21.15 -9.33 -2.22
CA CYS A 201 19.70 -9.44 -2.06
C CYS A 201 19.21 -8.48 -0.96
N ILE A 202 18.22 -7.64 -1.28
CA ILE A 202 17.65 -6.66 -0.34
C ILE A 202 16.29 -7.08 0.24
N ASP A 203 15.82 -8.29 -0.06
CA ASP A 203 14.54 -8.79 0.47
C ASP A 203 14.58 -8.95 2.00
N GLY A 204 13.52 -8.49 2.66
CA GLY A 204 13.36 -8.58 4.12
C GLY A 204 14.18 -7.57 4.94
N LEU A 205 15.03 -6.77 4.30
CA LEU A 205 15.82 -5.74 4.97
C LEU A 205 14.99 -4.49 5.32
N SER A 206 15.44 -3.73 6.32
CA SER A 206 14.86 -2.44 6.68
C SER A 206 15.18 -1.35 5.64
N HIS A 207 14.38 -0.29 5.59
CA HIS A 207 14.69 0.86 4.73
C HIS A 207 16.08 1.47 4.99
N HIS A 208 16.58 1.45 6.23
CA HIS A 208 17.92 1.95 6.55
C HIS A 208 19.03 1.10 5.93
N GLU A 209 18.90 -0.22 6.00
CA GLU A 209 19.84 -1.16 5.39
C GLU A 209 19.79 -1.06 3.86
N ILE A 210 18.58 -1.03 3.29
CA ILE A 210 18.36 -0.91 1.85
C ILE A 210 18.96 0.41 1.33
N ALA A 211 18.68 1.55 1.97
CA ALA A 211 19.24 2.84 1.57
C ALA A 211 20.78 2.83 1.61
N THR A 212 21.36 2.18 2.63
CA THR A 212 22.83 2.04 2.75
C THR A 212 23.42 1.19 1.64
N ILE A 213 22.75 0.10 1.25
CA ILE A 213 23.19 -0.77 0.15
C ILE A 213 23.07 -0.03 -1.19
N LEU A 214 21.90 0.55 -1.48
CA LEU A 214 21.63 1.23 -2.75
C LEU A 214 22.48 2.48 -2.96
N GLY A 215 22.85 3.17 -1.88
CA GLY A 215 23.80 4.27 -1.93
C GLY A 215 25.22 3.87 -2.37
N LYS A 216 25.58 2.58 -2.27
CA LYS A 216 26.93 2.05 -2.55
C LYS A 216 27.04 1.21 -3.83
N VAL A 217 25.94 0.67 -4.36
CA VAL A 217 25.97 -0.20 -5.55
C VAL A 217 25.69 0.57 -6.84
N GLN A 218 26.22 0.14 -7.97
CA GLN A 218 26.00 0.82 -9.26
C GLN A 218 24.65 0.44 -9.88
N TYR A 219 24.29 -0.84 -9.81
CA TYR A 219 23.09 -1.40 -10.45
C TYR A 219 22.10 -1.94 -9.42
N PHE A 220 20.82 -1.80 -9.70
CA PHE A 220 19.76 -2.43 -8.94
C PHE A 220 18.85 -3.24 -9.88
N TYR A 221 18.64 -4.52 -9.57
CA TYR A 221 17.80 -5.43 -10.35
C TYR A 221 16.53 -5.77 -9.58
N SER A 222 15.38 -5.32 -10.06
CA SER A 222 14.07 -5.69 -9.51
C SER A 222 13.40 -6.75 -10.35
N TYR A 223 13.05 -7.87 -9.74
CA TYR A 223 12.17 -8.87 -10.34
C TYR A 223 10.69 -8.60 -10.02
N ASP A 224 10.39 -7.70 -9.08
CA ASP A 224 9.04 -7.16 -8.87
C ASP A 224 8.78 -6.02 -9.86
N LEU A 225 7.81 -6.20 -10.76
CA LEU A 225 7.44 -5.17 -11.73
C LEU A 225 6.90 -3.91 -11.06
N TYR A 226 6.19 -4.05 -9.94
CA TYR A 226 5.44 -2.97 -9.31
C TYR A 226 5.97 -2.71 -7.90
N THR A 227 7.22 -2.24 -7.84
CA THR A 227 7.89 -1.89 -6.58
C THR A 227 8.33 -0.43 -6.56
N ALA A 228 8.11 0.23 -5.42
CA ALA A 228 8.65 1.56 -5.17
C ALA A 228 10.19 1.56 -5.08
N TYR A 229 10.80 0.40 -4.76
CA TYR A 229 12.25 0.28 -4.66
C TYR A 229 12.97 0.59 -5.98
N SER A 230 12.33 0.42 -7.14
CA SER A 230 12.93 0.80 -8.42
C SER A 230 13.15 2.31 -8.52
N SER A 231 12.17 3.12 -8.09
CA SER A 231 12.34 4.58 -8.04
C SER A 231 13.27 5.01 -6.90
N LEU A 232 13.22 4.33 -5.75
CA LEU A 232 14.13 4.62 -4.64
C LEU A 232 15.60 4.31 -4.99
N ALA A 233 15.86 3.23 -5.73
CA ALA A 233 17.18 2.91 -6.24
C ALA A 233 17.68 3.97 -7.23
N ALA A 234 16.79 4.46 -8.12
CA ALA A 234 17.13 5.51 -9.07
C ALA A 234 17.54 6.81 -8.36
N ILE A 235 16.82 7.27 -7.33
CA ILE A 235 17.22 8.47 -6.57
C ILE A 235 18.47 8.24 -5.71
N SER A 236 18.78 7.01 -5.32
CA SER A 236 20.06 6.65 -4.71
C SER A 236 21.23 6.59 -5.72
N GLY A 237 20.98 6.94 -6.98
CA GLY A 237 21.95 7.00 -8.07
C GLY A 237 22.05 5.69 -8.87
N CYS A 238 21.34 4.62 -8.51
CA CYS A 238 21.49 3.33 -9.19
C CYS A 238 20.98 3.41 -10.62
N VAL A 239 21.61 2.66 -11.52
CA VAL A 239 20.94 2.22 -12.73
C VAL A 239 19.92 1.17 -12.30
N SER A 240 18.66 1.60 -12.20
CA SER A 240 17.54 0.78 -11.76
C SER A 240 16.98 -0.02 -12.94
N ILE A 241 16.98 -1.33 -12.84
CA ILE A 241 16.59 -2.28 -13.90
C ILE A 241 15.44 -3.12 -13.37
N VAL A 242 14.29 -3.03 -14.02
CA VAL A 242 13.15 -3.92 -13.78
C VAL A 242 13.20 -5.04 -14.81
N VAL A 243 13.20 -6.29 -14.34
CA VAL A 243 13.22 -7.49 -15.18
C VAL A 243 11.79 -7.75 -15.69
N PRO A 244 11.57 -7.66 -17.02
CA PRO A 244 10.25 -7.86 -17.63
C PRO A 244 9.60 -9.19 -17.27
N ASP A 245 8.27 -9.22 -17.25
CA ASP A 245 7.52 -10.48 -17.28
C ASP A 245 7.40 -10.97 -18.73
N LYS A 246 7.28 -12.29 -18.89
CA LYS A 246 6.95 -12.86 -20.19
C LYS A 246 5.61 -12.28 -20.67
N ASN A 247 5.58 -11.79 -21.90
CA ASN A 247 4.41 -11.21 -22.57
C ASN A 247 3.85 -9.92 -21.96
N VAL A 248 4.60 -9.21 -21.13
CA VAL A 248 4.23 -7.85 -20.70
C VAL A 248 5.06 -6.87 -21.51
N SER A 249 4.41 -6.00 -22.29
CA SER A 249 5.13 -4.92 -22.97
C SER A 249 5.41 -3.76 -22.02
N ILE A 250 6.38 -2.91 -22.37
CA ILE A 250 6.67 -1.69 -21.60
C ILE A 250 5.46 -0.75 -21.49
N LEU A 251 4.55 -0.77 -22.48
CA LEU A 251 3.33 0.03 -22.51
C LEU A 251 2.23 -0.58 -21.65
N ASP A 252 2.16 -1.92 -21.57
CA ASP A 252 1.23 -2.61 -20.67
C ASP A 252 1.68 -2.51 -19.20
N TRP A 253 2.99 -2.49 -18.97
CA TRP A 253 3.55 -2.36 -17.63
C TRP A 253 3.28 -0.98 -17.01
N TYR A 254 3.70 0.08 -17.70
CA TYR A 254 3.43 1.46 -17.34
C TYR A 254 3.11 2.28 -18.60
N PRO A 255 1.83 2.55 -18.88
CA PRO A 255 1.42 3.36 -20.02
C PRO A 255 1.95 4.79 -19.95
N SER A 256 1.97 5.37 -18.75
CA SER A 256 2.50 6.72 -18.51
C SER A 256 4.02 6.75 -18.57
N ILE A 257 4.56 7.67 -19.36
CA ILE A 257 6.01 7.88 -19.49
C ILE A 257 6.62 8.28 -18.14
N GLU A 258 5.94 9.16 -17.40
CA GLU A 258 6.42 9.65 -16.10
C GLU A 258 6.60 8.51 -15.10
N ASP A 259 5.79 7.46 -15.21
CA ASP A 259 5.90 6.31 -14.32
C ASP A 259 7.19 5.50 -14.55
N ARG A 260 7.84 5.67 -15.71
CA ARG A 260 9.04 4.95 -16.14
C ARG A 260 10.34 5.75 -16.01
N TYR A 261 10.31 7.00 -15.54
CA TYR A 261 11.52 7.78 -15.34
C TYR A 261 12.50 7.08 -14.40
N GLY A 262 13.78 7.12 -14.76
CA GLY A 262 14.89 6.55 -14.01
C GLY A 262 14.91 5.03 -13.93
N ILE A 263 14.04 4.33 -14.67
CA ILE A 263 13.92 2.87 -14.61
C ILE A 263 14.09 2.28 -16.00
N SER A 264 14.99 1.32 -16.11
CA SER A 264 15.20 0.50 -17.29
C SER A 264 14.22 -0.66 -17.28
N TYR A 265 13.44 -0.83 -18.35
CA TYR A 265 12.73 -2.07 -18.59
C TYR A 265 13.68 -3.03 -19.30
N GLY A 266 14.04 -4.13 -18.63
CA GLY A 266 15.12 -5.00 -19.10
C GLY A 266 16.48 -4.30 -19.13
N THR A 267 17.47 -4.95 -19.73
CA THR A 267 18.84 -4.42 -19.88
C THR A 267 18.99 -3.51 -21.10
N GLU A 268 18.03 -3.58 -22.02
CA GLU A 268 18.00 -2.84 -23.29
C GLU A 268 17.71 -1.34 -23.11
N ASN A 269 17.05 -0.94 -22.02
CA ASN A 269 16.63 0.46 -21.79
C ASN A 269 17.51 1.22 -20.78
N ILE A 270 18.74 0.78 -20.52
CA ILE A 270 19.62 1.40 -19.53
C ILE A 270 19.89 2.87 -19.83
N LYS A 271 20.08 3.22 -21.12
CA LYS A 271 20.30 4.61 -21.56
C LYS A 271 19.16 5.53 -21.12
N TRP A 272 17.92 5.11 -21.32
CA TRP A 272 16.73 5.85 -20.89
C TRP A 272 16.72 6.06 -19.37
N ALA A 273 17.02 5.02 -18.60
CA ALA A 273 17.05 5.09 -17.14
C ALA A 273 18.06 6.13 -16.65
N ILE A 274 19.24 6.21 -17.26
CA ILE A 274 20.27 7.19 -16.91
C ILE A 274 19.83 8.61 -17.29
N GLU A 275 19.37 8.81 -18.52
CA GLU A 275 18.97 10.13 -19.05
C GLU A 275 17.79 10.74 -18.28
N THR A 276 16.90 9.91 -17.74
CA THR A 276 15.69 10.35 -17.02
C THR A 276 15.80 10.23 -15.49
N GLN A 277 16.96 9.83 -14.96
CA GLN A 277 17.13 9.60 -13.51
C GLN A 277 16.87 10.86 -12.67
N SER A 278 17.29 12.03 -13.16
CA SER A 278 17.10 13.31 -12.48
C SER A 278 15.63 13.69 -12.29
N LEU A 279 14.72 13.17 -13.12
CA LEU A 279 13.29 13.45 -13.07
C LEU A 279 12.56 12.67 -11.96
N VAL A 280 13.17 11.61 -11.43
CA VAL A 280 12.51 10.72 -10.46
C VAL A 280 12.21 11.42 -9.14
N LEU A 281 13.13 12.26 -8.66
CA LEU A 281 12.95 12.94 -7.38
C LEU A 281 11.73 13.86 -7.39
N GLU A 282 11.60 14.68 -8.45
CA GLU A 282 10.46 15.57 -8.62
C GLU A 282 9.15 14.78 -8.76
N LYS A 283 9.15 13.71 -9.55
CA LYS A 283 8.01 12.80 -9.69
C LYS A 283 7.56 12.25 -8.33
N LEU A 284 8.48 11.77 -7.49
CA LEU A 284 8.13 11.21 -6.17
C LEU A 284 7.51 12.27 -5.25
N LYS A 285 8.09 13.48 -5.22
CA LYS A 285 7.57 14.61 -4.44
C LYS A 285 6.17 15.03 -4.92
N LYS A 286 5.99 15.19 -6.24
CA LYS A 286 4.69 15.49 -6.85
C LYS A 286 3.63 14.46 -6.48
N ASN A 287 3.98 13.16 -6.51
CA ASN A 287 3.05 12.11 -6.08
C ASN A 287 2.63 12.29 -4.61
N GLU A 288 3.54 12.62 -3.69
CA GLU A 288 3.18 12.88 -2.29
C GLU A 288 2.30 14.14 -2.12
N GLU A 289 2.60 15.20 -2.87
CA GLU A 289 1.83 16.46 -2.85
C GLU A 289 0.38 16.23 -3.30
N THR A 290 0.15 15.35 -4.29
CA THR A 290 -1.20 15.03 -4.79
C THR A 290 -2.03 14.18 -3.82
N ASN A 291 -1.46 13.64 -2.74
CA ASN A 291 -2.19 12.77 -1.80
C ASN A 291 -3.45 13.46 -1.23
N ILE A 292 -3.34 14.74 -0.90
CA ILE A 292 -4.45 15.52 -0.33
C ILE A 292 -5.56 15.67 -1.37
N ASP A 293 -5.21 16.00 -2.61
CA ASP A 293 -6.20 16.22 -3.67
C ASP A 293 -6.85 14.90 -4.12
N ASN A 294 -6.09 13.80 -4.19
CA ASN A 294 -6.64 12.47 -4.41
C ASN A 294 -7.65 12.09 -3.32
N THR A 295 -7.36 12.45 -2.05
CA THR A 295 -8.30 12.20 -0.94
C THR A 295 -9.55 13.07 -1.06
N LYS A 296 -9.42 14.35 -1.44
CA LYS A 296 -10.57 15.23 -1.68
C LYS A 296 -11.46 14.71 -2.81
N LEU A 297 -10.87 14.27 -3.92
CA LEU A 297 -11.60 13.68 -5.06
C LEU A 297 -12.33 12.40 -4.65
N PHE A 298 -11.68 11.54 -3.87
CA PHE A 298 -12.31 10.36 -3.29
C PHE A 298 -13.54 10.74 -2.45
N ILE A 299 -13.42 11.70 -1.54
CA ILE A 299 -14.55 12.13 -0.71
C ILE A 299 -15.67 12.76 -1.53
N ALA A 300 -15.33 13.62 -2.51
CA ALA A 300 -16.32 14.22 -3.40
C ALA A 300 -17.13 13.15 -4.14
N SER A 301 -16.44 12.10 -4.61
CA SER A 301 -17.09 10.98 -5.29
C SER A 301 -17.97 10.16 -4.36
N LEU A 302 -17.58 9.98 -3.09
CA LEU A 302 -18.46 9.38 -2.08
C LEU A 302 -19.69 10.22 -1.80
N ASN A 303 -19.60 11.56 -1.86
CA ASN A 303 -20.75 12.46 -1.64
C ASN A 303 -21.74 12.45 -2.79
N ASN A 304 -21.29 12.11 -4.00
CA ASN A 304 -22.15 12.03 -5.19
C ASN A 304 -22.97 10.73 -5.26
N LEU A 305 -22.69 9.76 -4.39
CA LEU A 305 -23.46 8.53 -4.31
C LEU A 305 -24.65 8.73 -3.38
N GLU A 306 -25.85 8.61 -3.94
CA GLU A 306 -27.09 8.66 -3.15
C GLU A 306 -27.04 7.64 -2.01
N ASN A 307 -27.36 8.08 -0.80
CA ASN A 307 -27.43 7.26 0.42
C ASN A 307 -26.08 6.77 0.98
N PHE A 308 -24.93 7.29 0.54
CA PHE A 308 -23.59 6.94 1.06
C PHE A 308 -22.90 7.99 1.94
#